data_AF-A0A3B3DXJ0-F1
#
_entry.id   AF-A0A3B3DXJ0-F1
#
_cell.length_a   1.000
_cell.length_b   1.000
_cell.length_c   1.000
_cell.angle_alpha   90.00
_cell.angle_beta   90.00
_cell.angle_gamma   90.00
#
_symmetry.space_group_name_H-M   'P 1'
#
loop_
_entity.id
_entity.type
_entity.pdbx_description
1 polymer ?
#
loop_
_entity_poly.entity_id
_entity_poly.type
_entity_poly.pdbx_seq_one_letter_code
_entity_poly.pdbx_strand_id
1 'polypeptide(L)'
;MMFTFQFFTLFSSLFYIAFFLGRINGHPGNYVRIAGFRLEECHPSGCLTDLSIQMGVIMTLSQVMNKIPSLTSLREKHVCAHPLQLAEEENNYQLADLDDLMIQFSFTTLFVAAFPLAPLMALINNIVEIRLEAIKMVRLERRLIPKKTNVMGIWTNVLEAIGVLAVITNGLVIGITSDFVPRLVYRYGYGPCALGEAGTHCMSGYINSSLTTRRVGDVEQQARMNDELCVITEVLSCVCSFRDFRSEEDHSLTSHFWLVLAARLAFVMVFEVCLRHNSVNIAWFVPSDSLMVKNDRREKKLDQLKEELE
;
A
#
# COMPACT_ATOMS: atom_id res chain seq x y z
N MET A 1 8.44 11.08 17.22
CA MET A 1 9.28 9.86 17.31
C MET A 1 8.42 8.60 17.43
N MET A 2 7.28 8.65 18.15
CA MET A 2 6.33 7.53 18.22
C MET A 2 5.71 7.18 16.86
N PHE A 3 5.14 8.16 16.15
CA PHE A 3 4.58 7.98 14.79
C PHE A 3 5.54 7.29 13.81
N THR A 4 6.79 7.75 13.72
CA THR A 4 7.78 7.17 12.79
C THR A 4 8.05 5.69 13.10
N PHE A 5 8.12 5.33 14.38
CA PHE A 5 8.35 3.94 14.79
C PHE A 5 7.14 3.06 14.45
N GLN A 6 5.92 3.52 14.74
CA GLN A 6 4.69 2.83 14.37
C GLN A 6 4.57 2.67 12.85
N PHE A 7 4.86 3.73 12.10
CA PHE A 7 4.87 3.72 10.64
C PHE A 7 5.82 2.64 10.11
N PHE A 8 7.10 2.63 10.53
CA PHE A 8 8.03 1.61 10.07
C PHE A 8 7.58 0.20 10.48
N THR A 9 7.07 0.01 11.69
CA THR A 9 6.65 -1.31 12.16
C THR A 9 5.48 -1.88 11.34
N LEU A 10 4.49 -1.05 11.03
CA LEU A 10 3.31 -1.46 10.27
C LEU A 10 3.62 -1.62 8.78
N PHE A 11 4.34 -0.67 8.19
CA PHE A 11 4.57 -0.63 6.74
C PHE A 11 5.77 -1.46 6.29
N SER A 12 6.72 -1.82 7.16
CA SER A 12 7.89 -2.64 6.79
C SER A 12 7.49 -3.97 6.14
N SER A 13 6.50 -4.66 6.73
CA SER A 13 6.01 -5.92 6.18
C SER A 13 5.35 -5.74 4.79
N LEU A 14 4.55 -4.69 4.61
CA LEU A 14 3.93 -4.36 3.32
C LEU A 14 4.97 -3.99 2.27
N PHE A 15 5.98 -3.20 2.62
CA PHE A 15 7.09 -2.86 1.74
C PHE A 15 7.90 -4.09 1.34
N TYR A 16 8.11 -5.02 2.28
CA TYR A 16 8.77 -6.31 2.01
C TYR A 16 8.00 -7.14 0.98
N ILE A 17 6.69 -7.35 1.19
CA ILE A 17 5.85 -8.11 0.24
C ILE A 17 5.78 -7.40 -1.12
N ALA A 18 5.69 -6.06 -1.13
CA ALA A 18 5.54 -5.31 -2.37
C ALA A 18 6.78 -5.34 -3.25
N PHE A 19 7.97 -5.17 -2.67
CA PHE A 19 9.17 -4.86 -3.44
C PHE A 19 10.25 -5.96 -3.40
N PHE A 20 10.31 -6.74 -2.32
CA PHE A 20 11.39 -7.71 -2.12
C PHE A 20 10.93 -9.16 -2.30
N LEU A 21 9.70 -9.48 -1.88
CA LEU A 21 9.18 -10.84 -1.94
C LEU A 21 9.08 -11.35 -3.39
N GLY A 22 9.56 -12.58 -3.62
CA GLY A 22 9.53 -13.24 -4.93
C GLY A 22 10.47 -12.65 -5.99
N ARG A 23 11.32 -11.66 -5.67
CA ARG A 23 12.27 -11.04 -6.62
C ARG A 23 13.70 -11.52 -6.50
N ILE A 24 14.10 -11.93 -5.30
CA ILE A 24 15.49 -12.29 -4.99
C ILE A 24 15.67 -13.82 -4.92
N ASN A 25 14.64 -14.61 -5.25
CA ASN A 25 14.63 -16.04 -4.92
C ASN A 25 15.50 -16.92 -5.84
N GLY A 26 15.98 -16.38 -6.96
CA GLY A 26 16.74 -17.14 -7.95
C GLY A 26 15.84 -18.03 -8.80
N HIS A 27 16.32 -19.22 -9.16
CA HIS A 27 15.56 -20.18 -9.96
C HIS A 27 15.65 -21.59 -9.35
N PRO A 28 14.71 -22.49 -9.69
CA PRO A 28 14.81 -23.89 -9.30
C PRO A 28 16.17 -24.46 -9.68
N GLY A 29 16.88 -25.06 -8.71
CA GLY A 29 18.26 -25.56 -8.86
C GLY A 29 19.34 -24.67 -8.24
N ASN A 30 19.16 -23.34 -8.20
CA ASN A 30 20.06 -22.43 -7.48
C ASN A 30 19.26 -21.31 -6.81
N TYR A 31 18.73 -21.62 -5.63
CA TYR A 31 17.99 -20.66 -4.81
C TYR A 31 18.95 -19.80 -4.01
N VAL A 32 18.66 -18.50 -3.91
CA VAL A 32 19.35 -17.63 -2.96
C VAL A 32 18.94 -18.03 -1.55
N ARG A 33 19.95 -18.32 -0.70
CA ARG A 33 19.73 -18.66 0.71
C ARG A 33 20.35 -17.58 1.59
N ILE A 34 19.57 -17.00 2.48
CA ILE A 34 20.06 -16.05 3.50
C ILE A 34 20.09 -16.80 4.83
N ALA A 35 21.24 -16.78 5.50
CA ALA A 35 21.46 -17.51 6.76
C ALA A 35 21.09 -19.01 6.71
N GLY A 36 21.22 -19.64 5.53
CA GLY A 36 20.91 -21.06 5.32
C GLY A 36 19.44 -21.36 4.96
N PHE A 37 18.53 -20.40 5.11
CA PHE A 37 17.11 -20.57 4.81
C PHE A 37 16.75 -20.06 3.40
N ARG A 38 15.77 -20.72 2.76
CA ARG A 38 15.20 -20.29 1.46
C ARG A 38 14.23 -19.14 1.68
N LEU A 39 14.27 -18.13 0.81
CA LEU A 39 13.32 -17.01 0.84
C LEU A 39 11.91 -17.45 0.42
N GLU A 40 10.91 -16.77 0.95
CA GLU A 40 9.49 -17.00 0.65
C GLU A 40 9.13 -16.58 -0.77
N GLU A 41 8.23 -17.35 -1.40
CA GLU A 41 7.70 -17.11 -2.75
C GLU A 41 6.26 -16.61 -2.67
N CYS A 42 5.87 -15.76 -3.62
CA CYS A 42 4.49 -15.28 -3.72
C CYS A 42 3.55 -16.36 -4.25
N HIS A 43 2.26 -16.24 -3.93
CA HIS A 43 1.21 -17.10 -4.49
C HIS A 43 1.20 -17.07 -6.03
N PRO A 44 0.75 -18.13 -6.74
CA PRO A 44 0.68 -18.16 -8.21
C PRO A 44 -0.13 -17.01 -8.85
N SER A 45 -1.07 -16.42 -8.10
CA SER A 45 -1.84 -15.23 -8.51
C SER A 45 -1.02 -13.92 -8.49
N GLY A 46 0.18 -13.94 -7.88
CA GLY A 46 1.10 -12.82 -7.77
C GLY A 46 1.13 -12.18 -6.37
N CYS A 47 2.19 -11.43 -6.07
CA CYS A 47 2.39 -10.79 -4.76
C CYS A 47 1.34 -9.69 -4.44
N LEU A 48 0.62 -9.19 -5.46
CA LEU A 48 -0.43 -8.18 -5.27
C LEU A 48 -1.61 -8.72 -4.45
N THR A 49 -1.96 -10.01 -4.60
CA THR A 49 -3.02 -10.62 -3.79
C THR A 49 -2.61 -10.72 -2.33
N ASP A 50 -1.37 -11.12 -2.07
CA ASP A 50 -0.83 -11.26 -0.72
C ASP A 50 -0.81 -9.90 0.00
N LEU A 51 -0.42 -8.83 -0.71
CA LEU A 51 -0.54 -7.45 -0.22
C LEU A 51 -1.99 -7.06 0.10
N SER A 52 -2.93 -7.34 -0.81
CA SER A 52 -4.32 -6.96 -0.64
C SER A 52 -4.96 -7.66 0.58
N ILE A 53 -4.62 -8.94 0.79
CA ILE A 53 -5.07 -9.71 1.95
C ILE A 53 -4.44 -9.13 3.22
N GLN A 54 -3.13 -8.89 3.22
CA GLN A 54 -2.45 -8.35 4.40
C GLN A 54 -3.00 -6.98 4.79
N MET A 55 -3.23 -6.08 3.83
CA MET A 55 -3.89 -4.81 4.07
C MET A 55 -5.30 -4.97 4.61
N GLY A 56 -6.10 -5.86 4.03
CA GLY A 56 -7.46 -6.13 4.49
C GLY A 56 -7.48 -6.60 5.94
N VAL A 57 -6.56 -7.51 6.30
CA VAL A 57 -6.40 -8.01 7.68
C VAL A 57 -5.96 -6.90 8.62
N ILE A 58 -4.91 -6.12 8.29
CA ILE A 58 -4.42 -5.05 9.15
C ILE A 58 -5.51 -3.98 9.35
N MET A 59 -6.14 -3.51 8.27
CA MET A 59 -7.18 -2.49 8.37
C MET A 59 -8.37 -2.98 9.18
N THR A 60 -8.87 -4.19 8.97
CA THR A 60 -10.02 -4.70 9.74
C THR A 60 -9.66 -5.00 11.19
N LEU A 61 -8.53 -5.65 11.44
CA LEU A 61 -8.14 -6.08 12.78
C LEU A 61 -7.75 -4.90 13.66
N SER A 62 -6.92 -3.97 13.18
CA SER A 62 -6.52 -2.80 13.95
C SER A 62 -7.73 -1.91 14.29
N GLN A 63 -8.65 -1.73 13.34
CA GLN A 63 -9.87 -0.94 13.56
C GLN A 63 -10.81 -1.60 14.57
N VAL A 64 -10.95 -2.92 14.55
CA VAL A 64 -11.79 -3.65 15.51
C VAL A 64 -11.15 -3.65 16.90
N MET A 65 -9.86 -3.99 16.99
CA MET A 65 -9.12 -4.10 18.25
C MET A 65 -9.08 -2.77 19.01
N ASN A 66 -8.83 -1.64 18.32
CA ASN A 66 -8.77 -0.33 18.97
C ASN A 66 -10.14 0.11 19.53
N LYS A 67 -11.26 -0.39 18.97
CA LYS A 67 -12.61 -0.03 19.42
C LYS A 67 -13.14 -0.92 20.56
N ILE A 68 -12.59 -2.13 20.77
CA ILE A 68 -13.05 -3.06 21.83
C ILE A 68 -13.03 -2.45 23.24
N PRO A 69 -11.94 -1.79 23.71
CA PRO A 69 -11.86 -1.26 25.06
C PRO A 69 -12.93 -0.20 25.35
N SER A 70 -13.24 0.63 24.35
CA SER A 70 -14.29 1.65 24.45
C SER A 70 -15.69 1.04 24.55
N LEU A 71 -15.95 -0.08 23.84
CA LEU A 71 -17.21 -0.83 23.99
C LEU A 71 -17.32 -1.51 25.36
N THR A 72 -16.21 -2.05 25.88
CA THR A 72 -16.20 -2.69 27.20
C THR A 72 -16.33 -1.66 28.33
N SER A 73 -15.70 -0.49 28.22
CA SER A 73 -15.82 0.58 29.22
C SER A 73 -17.17 1.28 29.19
N LEU A 74 -17.88 1.28 28.05
CA LEU A 74 -19.29 1.69 28.01
C LEU A 74 -20.20 0.73 28.78
N ARG A 75 -19.75 -0.51 29.00
CA ARG A 75 -20.49 -1.56 29.71
C ARG A 75 -20.19 -1.57 31.21
N GLU A 76 -18.97 -1.24 31.63
CA GLU A 76 -18.58 -1.15 33.05
C GLU A 76 -18.58 0.30 33.55
N LYS A 77 -19.53 0.63 34.43
CA LYS A 77 -19.57 1.92 35.12
C LYS A 77 -18.59 1.93 36.30
N HIS A 78 -17.85 3.04 36.41
CA HIS A 78 -17.17 3.62 37.59
C HIS A 78 -15.74 3.16 37.91
N VAL A 79 -14.76 4.03 37.61
CA VAL A 79 -13.60 4.29 38.49
C VAL A 79 -13.23 5.78 38.37
N CYS A 80 -13.10 6.50 39.50
CA CYS A 80 -12.60 7.88 39.53
C CYS A 80 -11.07 7.88 39.69
N ALA A 81 -10.33 8.48 38.75
CA ALA A 81 -8.87 8.59 38.76
C ALA A 81 -8.36 9.95 39.30
N HIS A 82 -7.14 9.98 39.84
CA HIS A 82 -6.54 11.06 40.65
C HIS A 82 -5.95 12.23 39.80
N PRO A 83 -5.94 13.50 40.28
CA PRO A 83 -5.82 14.70 39.43
C PRO A 83 -4.47 15.02 38.76
N LEU A 84 -3.34 14.47 39.24
CA LEU A 84 -1.99 15.00 38.93
C LEU A 84 -1.27 14.25 37.78
N GLN A 85 -1.71 13.03 37.44
CA GLN A 85 -1.25 12.25 36.28
C GLN A 85 -2.00 12.62 34.98
N LEU A 86 -3.14 13.32 35.09
CA LEU A 86 -4.09 13.58 34.01
C LEU A 86 -3.59 14.54 32.92
N ALA A 87 -2.78 15.55 33.26
CA ALA A 87 -2.36 16.56 32.27
C ALA A 87 -1.30 16.03 31.26
N GLU A 88 -0.49 15.06 31.68
CA GLU A 88 0.48 14.39 30.81
C GLU A 88 -0.19 13.25 30.01
N GLU A 89 -1.19 12.57 30.61
CA GLU A 89 -2.10 11.66 29.89
C GLU A 89 -2.87 12.38 28.78
N GLU A 90 -3.48 13.55 29.04
CA GLU A 90 -4.31 14.28 28.07
C GLU A 90 -3.55 14.65 26.78
N ASN A 91 -2.30 15.10 26.89
CA ASN A 91 -1.47 15.40 25.70
C ASN A 91 -1.06 14.13 24.94
N ASN A 92 -0.81 13.03 25.65
CA ASN A 92 -0.52 11.74 25.02
C ASN A 92 -1.73 11.15 24.31
N TYR A 93 -2.94 11.32 24.85
CA TYR A 93 -4.18 10.85 24.22
C TYR A 93 -4.48 11.61 22.91
N GLN A 94 -4.42 12.94 22.91
CA GLN A 94 -4.63 13.71 21.67
C GLN A 94 -3.59 13.41 20.59
N LEU A 95 -2.36 13.08 20.98
CA LEU A 95 -1.31 12.69 20.05
C LEU A 95 -1.55 11.29 19.48
N ALA A 96 -2.02 10.35 20.30
CA ALA A 96 -2.34 8.99 19.88
C ALA A 96 -3.50 8.93 18.87
N ASP A 97 -4.57 9.71 19.09
CA ASP A 97 -5.71 9.75 18.16
C ASP A 97 -5.30 10.34 16.80
N LEU A 98 -4.40 11.33 16.79
CA LEU A 98 -3.81 11.87 15.55
C LEU A 98 -2.89 10.86 14.86
N ASP A 99 -2.08 10.11 15.62
CA ASP A 99 -1.22 9.05 15.07
C ASP A 99 -2.05 7.98 14.34
N ASP A 100 -3.13 7.51 14.96
CA ASP A 100 -4.02 6.49 14.39
C ASP A 100 -4.72 6.98 13.12
N LEU A 101 -5.23 8.21 13.12
CA LEU A 101 -5.81 8.84 11.93
C LEU A 101 -4.79 8.95 10.79
N MET A 102 -3.55 9.32 11.10
CA MET A 102 -2.46 9.48 10.14
C MET A 102 -1.99 8.14 9.56
N ILE A 103 -1.96 7.09 10.37
CA ILE A 103 -1.68 5.72 9.93
C ILE A 103 -2.77 5.23 8.98
N GLN A 104 -4.04 5.46 9.32
CA GLN A 104 -5.16 5.11 8.44
C GLN A 104 -5.10 5.85 7.10
N PHE A 105 -4.82 7.15 7.13
CA PHE A 105 -4.60 7.93 5.91
C PHE A 105 -3.45 7.35 5.07
N SER A 106 -2.35 6.97 5.70
CA SER A 106 -1.19 6.36 5.03
C SER A 106 -1.55 5.05 4.34
N PHE A 107 -2.32 4.17 4.98
CA PHE A 107 -2.80 2.92 4.35
C PHE A 107 -3.69 3.21 3.12
N THR A 108 -4.58 4.20 3.23
CA THR A 108 -5.49 4.54 2.11
C THR A 108 -4.80 5.23 0.93
N THR A 109 -3.61 5.80 1.13
CA THR A 109 -2.92 6.57 0.10
C THR A 109 -1.72 5.84 -0.49
N LEU A 110 -0.89 5.19 0.32
CA LEU A 110 0.34 4.53 -0.14
C LEU A 110 0.08 3.27 -0.98
N PHE A 111 -0.99 2.53 -0.69
CA PHE A 111 -1.28 1.20 -1.27
C PHE A 111 -2.66 1.11 -1.94
N VAL A 112 -3.24 2.24 -2.33
CA VAL A 112 -4.56 2.29 -2.99
C VAL A 112 -4.58 1.49 -4.30
N ALA A 113 -3.45 1.43 -5.01
CA ALA A 113 -3.32 0.64 -6.22
C ALA A 113 -3.42 -0.88 -5.99
N ALA A 114 -3.08 -1.36 -4.79
CA ALA A 114 -3.18 -2.77 -4.42
C ALA A 114 -4.58 -3.13 -3.92
N PHE A 115 -5.23 -2.24 -3.15
CA PHE A 115 -6.56 -2.47 -2.60
C PHE A 115 -7.48 -1.26 -2.80
N PRO A 116 -8.27 -1.23 -3.90
CA PRO A 116 -9.10 -0.05 -4.24
C PRO A 116 -10.26 0.18 -3.27
N LEU A 117 -10.65 -0.82 -2.46
CA LEU A 117 -11.71 -0.69 -1.45
C LEU A 117 -11.21 -0.07 -0.13
N ALA A 118 -9.91 0.21 0.02
CA ALA A 118 -9.35 0.82 1.24
C ALA A 118 -10.07 2.12 1.65
N PRO A 119 -10.32 3.11 0.76
CA PRO A 119 -10.97 4.35 1.15
C PRO A 119 -12.40 4.15 1.67
N LEU A 120 -13.14 3.18 1.11
CA LEU A 120 -14.50 2.86 1.56
C LEU A 120 -14.48 2.25 2.96
N MET A 121 -13.55 1.33 3.24
CA MET A 121 -13.36 0.76 4.57
C MET A 121 -12.96 1.83 5.59
N ALA A 122 -12.05 2.73 5.20
CA ALA A 122 -11.65 3.87 6.01
C ALA A 122 -12.81 4.84 6.30
N LEU A 123 -13.70 5.08 5.34
CA LEU A 123 -14.88 5.92 5.54
C LEU A 123 -15.82 5.32 6.58
N ILE A 124 -16.13 4.02 6.47
CA ILE A 124 -16.97 3.31 7.44
C ILE A 124 -16.32 3.37 8.83
N ASN A 125 -15.01 3.14 8.91
CA ASN A 125 -14.27 3.26 10.16
C ASN A 125 -14.41 4.65 10.78
N ASN A 126 -14.14 5.70 10.00
CA ASN A 126 -14.21 7.09 10.45
C ASN A 126 -15.61 7.48 10.94
N ILE A 127 -16.66 7.01 10.27
CA ILE A 127 -18.05 7.28 10.71
C ILE A 127 -18.30 6.68 12.09
N VAL A 128 -17.87 5.43 12.32
CA VAL A 128 -18.02 4.78 13.63
C VAL A 128 -17.14 5.47 14.68
N GLU A 129 -15.91 5.82 14.31
CA GLU A 129 -14.92 6.48 15.16
C GLU A 129 -15.41 7.81 15.73
N ILE A 130 -15.87 8.71 14.86
CA ILE A 130 -16.40 10.02 15.27
C ILE A 130 -17.54 9.86 16.29
N ARG A 131 -18.37 8.83 16.15
CA ARG A 131 -19.48 8.56 17.09
C ARG A 131 -18.98 8.01 18.41
N LEU A 132 -18.05 7.06 18.39
CA LEU A 132 -17.48 6.47 19.61
C LEU A 132 -16.67 7.49 20.40
N GLU A 133 -15.85 8.30 19.73
CA GLU A 133 -15.09 9.39 20.34
C GLU A 133 -16.01 10.44 20.98
N ALA A 134 -17.09 10.84 20.30
CA ALA A 134 -18.06 11.77 20.86
C ALA A 134 -18.73 11.20 22.13
N ILE A 135 -19.07 9.90 22.13
CA ILE A 135 -19.62 9.24 23.31
C ILE A 135 -18.58 9.20 24.44
N LYS A 136 -17.32 8.87 24.13
CA LYS A 136 -16.22 8.79 25.09
C LYS A 136 -15.97 10.15 25.75
N MET A 137 -15.87 11.22 24.96
CA MET A 137 -15.68 12.59 25.44
C MET A 137 -16.84 13.08 26.34
N VAL A 138 -18.09 12.65 26.07
CA VAL A 138 -19.26 13.09 26.85
C VAL A 138 -19.50 12.25 28.10
N ARG A 139 -19.22 10.94 28.05
CA ARG A 139 -19.63 10.00 29.10
C ARG A 139 -18.49 9.37 29.90
N LEU A 140 -17.30 9.25 29.31
CA LEU A 140 -16.18 8.49 29.90
C LEU A 140 -15.03 9.37 30.34
N GLU A 141 -14.88 10.56 29.75
CA GLU A 141 -13.78 11.46 30.06
C GLU A 141 -14.24 12.73 30.80
N ARG A 142 -13.30 13.33 31.54
CA ARG A 142 -13.50 14.66 32.11
C ARG A 142 -13.38 15.70 31.00
N ARG A 143 -14.13 16.80 31.14
CA ARG A 143 -14.07 17.93 30.22
C ARG A 143 -12.63 18.48 30.11
N LEU A 144 -12.05 18.35 28.91
CA LEU A 144 -10.78 18.95 28.52
C LEU A 144 -10.84 20.49 28.57
N ILE A 145 -9.71 21.11 28.88
CA ILE A 145 -9.58 22.57 28.87
C ILE A 145 -9.44 23.04 27.40
N PRO A 146 -10.30 23.97 26.93
CA PRO A 146 -10.24 24.43 25.55
C PRO A 146 -8.91 25.15 25.27
N LYS A 147 -8.15 24.63 24.31
CA LYS A 147 -6.90 25.24 23.83
C LYS A 147 -7.11 25.78 22.42
N LYS A 148 -6.83 27.07 22.20
CA LYS A 148 -6.82 27.66 20.86
C LYS A 148 -5.55 27.25 20.14
N THR A 149 -5.69 26.64 18.96
CA THR A 149 -4.58 26.35 18.05
C THR A 149 -4.96 26.85 16.66
N ASN A 150 -4.02 27.49 15.96
CA ASN A 150 -4.28 28.11 14.66
C ASN A 150 -3.99 27.17 13.48
N VAL A 151 -3.23 26.08 13.68
CA VAL A 151 -2.84 25.13 12.62
C VAL A 151 -2.55 23.75 13.24
N MET A 152 -2.85 22.66 12.52
CA MET A 152 -2.33 21.31 12.82
C MET A 152 -0.81 21.29 12.59
N GLY A 153 -0.02 21.73 13.58
CA GLY A 153 1.42 22.00 13.49
C GLY A 153 2.26 21.04 12.62
N ILE A 154 2.91 20.04 13.23
CA ILE A 154 3.87 19.16 12.53
C ILE A 154 3.19 18.19 11.54
N TRP A 155 1.90 17.91 11.76
CA TRP A 155 1.10 16.95 11.01
C TRP A 155 0.88 17.35 9.55
N THR A 156 0.83 18.65 9.25
CA THR A 156 0.77 19.14 7.87
C THR A 156 1.99 18.73 7.06
N ASN A 157 3.20 18.90 7.61
CA ASN A 157 4.44 18.46 6.97
C ASN A 157 4.48 16.93 6.80
N VAL A 158 3.94 16.18 7.76
CA VAL A 158 3.87 14.71 7.68
C VAL A 158 2.90 14.26 6.58
N LEU A 159 1.71 14.89 6.48
CA LEU A 159 0.75 14.64 5.41
C LEU A 159 1.34 14.94 4.03
N GLU A 160 2.08 16.03 3.89
CA GLU A 160 2.78 16.38 2.64
C GLU A 160 3.83 15.32 2.28
N ALA A 161 4.63 14.88 3.25
CA ALA A 161 5.62 13.82 3.05
C ALA A 161 4.96 12.48 2.64
N ILE A 162 3.88 12.08 3.30
CA ILE A 162 3.12 10.87 2.94
C ILE A 162 2.51 11.02 1.53
N GLY A 163 2.03 12.21 1.16
CA GLY A 163 1.52 12.49 -0.19
C GLY A 163 2.56 12.27 -1.27
N VAL A 164 3.79 12.75 -1.08
CA VAL A 164 4.91 12.51 -2.01
C VAL A 164 5.27 11.02 -2.04
N LEU A 165 5.36 10.36 -0.88
CA LEU A 165 5.64 8.93 -0.78
C LEU A 165 4.54 8.07 -1.43
N ALA A 166 3.28 8.52 -1.42
CA ALA A 166 2.17 7.81 -2.03
C ALA A 166 2.29 7.76 -3.56
N VAL A 167 2.74 8.84 -4.19
CA VAL A 167 2.97 8.85 -5.64
C VAL A 167 4.05 7.83 -6.02
N ILE A 168 5.17 7.84 -5.30
CA ILE A 168 6.30 6.93 -5.53
C ILE A 168 5.88 5.47 -5.27
N THR A 169 5.27 5.20 -4.12
CA THR A 169 4.89 3.84 -3.70
C THR A 169 3.87 3.24 -4.67
N ASN A 170 2.81 3.96 -5.04
CA ASN A 170 1.83 3.44 -6.00
C ASN A 170 2.43 3.21 -7.39
N GLY A 171 3.33 4.10 -7.83
CA GLY A 171 4.06 3.92 -9.10
C GLY A 171 4.88 2.64 -9.11
N LEU A 172 5.63 2.38 -8.03
CA LEU A 172 6.38 1.15 -7.86
C LEU A 172 5.47 -0.08 -7.72
N VAL A 173 4.35 -0.01 -7.00
CA VAL A 173 3.40 -1.13 -6.88
C VAL A 173 2.81 -1.52 -8.24
N ILE A 174 2.39 -0.54 -9.04
CA ILE A 174 1.82 -0.79 -10.38
C ILE A 174 2.91 -1.23 -11.37
N GLY A 175 4.07 -0.60 -11.33
CA GLY A 175 5.15 -0.88 -12.28
C GLY A 175 5.89 -2.17 -11.99
N ILE A 176 6.24 -2.39 -10.71
CA ILE A 176 7.08 -3.50 -10.28
C ILE A 176 6.24 -4.68 -9.88
N THR A 177 5.32 -4.52 -8.92
CA THR A 177 4.59 -5.64 -8.27
C THR A 177 3.47 -6.20 -9.13
N SER A 178 2.76 -5.35 -9.88
CA SER A 178 1.64 -5.76 -10.72
C SER A 178 2.06 -6.43 -12.03
N ASP A 179 1.16 -7.25 -12.57
CA ASP A 179 1.27 -7.89 -13.88
C ASP A 179 0.91 -6.98 -15.05
N PHE A 180 0.61 -5.71 -14.77
CA PHE A 180 0.20 -4.75 -15.80
C PHE A 180 1.26 -4.55 -16.89
N VAL A 181 2.50 -4.24 -16.52
CA VAL A 181 3.60 -3.99 -17.47
C VAL A 181 3.94 -5.21 -18.33
N PRO A 182 4.20 -6.42 -17.78
CA PRO A 182 4.51 -7.58 -18.62
C PRO A 182 3.36 -7.98 -19.56
N ARG A 183 2.11 -7.82 -19.13
CA ARG A 183 0.93 -8.02 -20.00
C ARG A 183 0.88 -7.02 -21.15
N LEU A 184 1.24 -5.77 -20.90
CA LEU A 184 1.30 -4.73 -21.93
C LEU A 184 2.40 -5.02 -22.95
N VAL A 185 3.59 -5.37 -22.46
CA VAL A 185 4.74 -5.77 -23.30
C VAL A 185 4.38 -6.98 -24.17
N TYR A 186 3.75 -8.00 -23.60
CA TYR A 186 3.31 -9.15 -24.37
C TYR A 186 2.32 -8.74 -25.47
N ARG A 187 1.28 -7.98 -25.13
CA ARG A 187 0.25 -7.55 -26.09
C ARG A 187 0.81 -6.83 -27.31
N TYR A 188 1.80 -5.96 -27.12
CA TYR A 188 2.35 -5.12 -28.20
C TYR A 188 3.64 -5.65 -28.83
N GLY A 189 4.37 -6.54 -28.15
CA GLY A 189 5.67 -7.03 -28.61
C GLY A 189 5.68 -8.48 -29.09
N TYR A 190 4.91 -9.37 -28.45
CA TYR A 190 5.07 -10.83 -28.62
C TYR A 190 3.75 -11.60 -28.83
N GLY A 191 2.62 -10.99 -28.52
CA GLY A 191 1.31 -11.62 -28.60
C GLY A 191 0.79 -11.73 -30.04
N PRO A 192 -0.29 -12.48 -30.27
CA PRO A 192 -0.87 -12.72 -31.60
C PRO A 192 -1.25 -11.43 -32.33
N CYS A 193 -1.65 -10.39 -31.59
CA CYS A 193 -1.96 -9.07 -32.16
C CYS A 193 -0.73 -8.29 -32.65
N ALA A 194 0.47 -8.55 -32.11
CA ALA A 194 1.71 -7.99 -32.63
C ALA A 194 2.19 -8.73 -33.89
N LEU A 195 1.89 -10.04 -33.97
CA LEU A 195 2.21 -10.91 -35.10
C LEU A 195 1.21 -10.80 -36.26
N GLY A 196 0.10 -10.08 -36.08
CA GLY A 196 -0.91 -9.87 -37.12
C GLY A 196 -1.88 -11.05 -37.32
N GLU A 197 -2.01 -11.95 -36.34
CA GLU A 197 -2.98 -13.04 -36.39
C GLU A 197 -4.41 -12.52 -36.22
N ALA A 198 -5.22 -12.66 -37.27
CA ALA A 198 -6.63 -12.28 -37.24
C ALA A 198 -7.49 -13.44 -36.69
N GLY A 199 -8.31 -13.15 -35.67
CA GLY A 199 -9.31 -14.10 -35.14
C GLY A 199 -9.02 -14.68 -33.74
N THR A 200 -7.90 -14.32 -33.11
CA THR A 200 -7.58 -14.72 -31.72
C THR A 200 -7.55 -13.51 -30.79
N HIS A 201 -7.88 -13.70 -29.50
CA HIS A 201 -7.74 -12.62 -28.51
C HIS A 201 -6.26 -12.28 -28.31
N CYS A 202 -5.91 -10.99 -28.22
CA CYS A 202 -4.53 -10.51 -28.08
C CYS A 202 -3.74 -11.08 -26.88
N MET A 203 -4.44 -11.59 -25.86
CA MET A 203 -3.84 -12.16 -24.65
C MET A 203 -3.82 -13.69 -24.64
N SER A 204 -4.25 -14.33 -25.74
CA SER A 204 -4.15 -15.77 -25.89
C SER A 204 -2.68 -16.20 -25.82
N GLY A 205 -2.39 -17.26 -25.08
CA GLY A 205 -1.02 -17.77 -24.90
C GLY A 205 -0.15 -17.02 -23.88
N TYR A 206 -0.64 -15.92 -23.25
CA TYR A 206 0.17 -15.14 -22.29
C TYR A 206 0.75 -16.00 -21.16
N ILE A 207 -0.07 -16.85 -20.53
CA ILE A 207 0.37 -17.70 -19.42
C ILE A 207 1.49 -18.64 -19.89
N ASN A 208 1.33 -19.28 -21.05
CA ASN A 208 2.33 -20.20 -21.59
C ASN A 208 3.65 -19.47 -21.93
N SER A 209 3.58 -18.24 -22.45
CA SER A 209 4.77 -17.43 -22.74
C SER A 209 5.47 -16.86 -21.49
N SER A 210 4.76 -16.77 -20.36
CA SER A 210 5.26 -16.19 -19.11
C SER A 210 5.90 -17.23 -18.17
N LEU A 211 5.75 -18.51 -18.49
CA LEU A 211 6.25 -19.63 -17.71
C LEU A 211 7.51 -20.16 -18.38
N THR A 212 8.55 -20.41 -17.60
CA THR A 212 9.72 -21.17 -18.04
C THR A 212 9.57 -22.59 -17.52
N THR A 213 9.81 -23.58 -18.38
CA THR A 213 9.81 -24.99 -17.99
C THR A 213 11.20 -25.44 -17.53
N ARG A 214 11.24 -26.33 -16.54
CA ARG A 214 12.46 -27.02 -16.12
C ARG A 214 12.19 -28.51 -15.94
N ARG A 215 13.05 -29.34 -16.52
CA ARG A 215 13.05 -30.79 -16.28
C ARG A 215 13.72 -31.08 -14.94
N VAL A 216 13.06 -31.86 -14.10
CA VAL A 216 13.62 -32.36 -12.84
C VAL A 216 14.46 -33.59 -13.18
N GLY A 217 15.79 -33.43 -13.17
CA GLY A 217 16.73 -34.51 -13.53
C GLY A 217 17.29 -35.30 -12.34
N ASP A 218 17.21 -34.75 -11.12
CA ASP A 218 17.83 -35.36 -9.95
C ASP A 218 16.85 -36.31 -9.23
N VAL A 219 17.20 -37.60 -9.23
CA VAL A 219 16.47 -38.69 -8.54
C VAL A 219 16.21 -38.37 -7.06
N GLU A 220 17.11 -37.62 -6.40
CA GLU A 220 16.99 -37.22 -4.99
C GLU A 220 16.01 -36.05 -4.75
N GLN A 221 15.80 -35.18 -5.75
CA GLN A 221 14.76 -34.14 -5.72
C GLN A 221 13.40 -34.70 -6.11
N GLN A 222 13.38 -35.68 -7.00
CA GLN A 222 12.18 -36.41 -7.42
C GLN A 222 11.58 -37.22 -6.25
N ALA A 223 12.42 -37.78 -5.37
CA ALA A 223 11.99 -38.49 -4.17
C ALA A 223 11.42 -37.60 -3.04
N ARG A 224 11.62 -36.27 -3.08
CA ARG A 224 11.06 -35.31 -2.10
C ARG A 224 9.73 -34.69 -2.53
N MET A 225 9.36 -34.84 -3.80
CA MET A 225 8.08 -34.40 -4.33
C MET A 225 7.10 -35.56 -4.20
N ASN A 226 6.11 -35.43 -3.31
CA ASN A 226 5.08 -36.45 -3.13
C ASN A 226 4.40 -36.80 -4.46
N ASP A 227 4.08 -38.08 -4.59
CA ASP A 227 3.67 -38.88 -5.76
C ASP A 227 2.43 -38.39 -6.56
N GLU A 228 1.86 -37.21 -6.25
CA GLU A 228 0.61 -36.73 -6.85
C GLU A 228 0.77 -35.63 -7.92
N LEU A 229 1.96 -35.02 -8.07
CA LEU A 229 2.12 -33.83 -8.93
C LEU A 229 2.87 -34.07 -10.26
N CYS A 230 3.38 -35.27 -10.51
CA CYS A 230 3.91 -35.63 -11.83
C CYS A 230 2.93 -36.52 -12.57
N VAL A 231 2.39 -36.03 -13.69
CA VAL A 231 1.68 -36.89 -14.64
C VAL A 231 2.71 -37.84 -15.24
N ILE A 232 2.75 -39.07 -14.73
CA ILE A 232 3.52 -40.18 -15.28
C ILE A 232 2.92 -40.52 -16.64
N THR A 233 3.36 -39.84 -17.68
CA THR A 233 3.27 -40.36 -19.05
C THR A 233 4.48 -41.26 -19.29
N GLU A 234 4.39 -42.17 -20.24
CA GLU A 234 5.34 -43.29 -20.50
C GLU A 234 6.83 -42.88 -20.72
N VAL A 235 7.15 -41.58 -20.62
CA VAL A 235 8.49 -41.02 -20.60
C VAL A 235 8.72 -40.34 -19.25
N LEU A 236 9.71 -40.87 -18.50
CA LEU A 236 10.09 -40.48 -17.14
C LEU A 236 10.66 -39.04 -17.05
N SER A 237 9.85 -38.02 -17.29
CA SER A 237 10.28 -36.61 -17.27
C SER A 237 9.28 -35.74 -16.52
N CYS A 238 9.54 -35.51 -15.23
CA CYS A 238 8.84 -34.49 -14.46
C CYS A 238 9.24 -33.09 -14.97
N VAL A 239 8.27 -32.34 -15.49
CA VAL A 239 8.45 -30.95 -15.92
C VAL A 239 7.73 -30.04 -14.94
N CYS A 240 8.46 -29.11 -14.34
CA CYS A 240 7.88 -28.06 -13.49
C CYS A 240 7.95 -26.73 -14.23
N SER A 241 6.84 -25.99 -14.22
CA SER A 241 6.78 -24.63 -14.77
C SER A 241 6.88 -23.63 -13.62
N PHE A 242 7.76 -22.65 -13.77
CA PHE A 242 7.88 -21.55 -12.81
C PHE A 242 7.89 -20.22 -13.54
N ARG A 243 7.53 -19.17 -12.82
CA ARG A 243 7.34 -17.85 -13.38
C ARG A 243 8.66 -17.09 -13.41
N ASP A 244 9.32 -17.12 -14.57
CA ASP A 244 10.51 -16.32 -14.85
C ASP A 244 10.68 -16.18 -16.37
N PHE A 245 11.50 -15.23 -16.83
CA PHE A 245 11.79 -15.02 -18.25
C PHE A 245 13.18 -15.57 -18.60
N ARG A 246 13.36 -16.88 -18.42
CA ARG A 246 14.65 -17.57 -18.65
C ARG A 246 14.57 -18.48 -19.87
N SER A 247 15.74 -18.73 -20.47
CA SER A 247 15.85 -19.70 -21.55
C SER A 247 15.63 -21.12 -20.99
N GLU A 248 14.99 -22.00 -21.77
CA GLU A 248 14.73 -23.39 -21.37
C GLU A 248 16.00 -24.24 -21.32
N GLU A 249 17.01 -23.91 -22.13
CA GLU A 249 18.23 -24.71 -22.29
C GLU A 249 19.30 -24.35 -21.25
N ASP A 250 19.72 -23.08 -21.22
CA ASP A 250 20.83 -22.63 -20.38
C ASP A 250 20.39 -21.95 -19.06
N HIS A 251 19.08 -21.77 -18.86
CA HIS A 251 18.51 -21.00 -17.75
C HIS A 251 19.06 -19.57 -17.57
N SER A 252 19.71 -19.04 -18.62
CA SER A 252 20.20 -17.67 -18.71
C SER A 252 19.02 -16.69 -18.89
N LEU A 253 19.24 -15.43 -18.50
CA LEU A 253 18.25 -14.36 -18.64
C LEU A 253 18.07 -14.02 -20.12
N THR A 254 16.82 -14.07 -20.60
CA THR A 254 16.48 -13.79 -22.00
C THR A 254 16.45 -12.28 -22.30
N SER A 255 16.50 -11.90 -23.57
CA SER A 255 16.24 -10.51 -24.00
C SER A 255 14.85 -10.03 -23.59
N HIS A 256 13.87 -10.94 -23.52
CA HIS A 256 12.51 -10.66 -23.03
C HIS A 256 12.53 -10.15 -21.58
N PHE A 257 13.34 -10.74 -20.70
CA PHE A 257 13.51 -10.27 -19.32
C PHE A 257 13.94 -8.81 -19.27
N TRP A 258 14.99 -8.46 -20.01
CA TRP A 258 15.56 -7.10 -20.01
C TRP A 258 14.60 -6.07 -20.59
N LEU A 259 13.85 -6.44 -21.63
CA LEU A 259 12.84 -5.55 -22.22
C LEU A 259 11.69 -5.29 -21.23
N VAL A 260 11.21 -6.32 -20.54
CA VAL A 260 10.19 -6.15 -19.48
C VAL A 260 10.73 -5.29 -18.34
N LEU A 261 11.98 -5.52 -17.91
CA LEU A 261 12.61 -4.71 -16.86
C LEU A 261 12.74 -3.23 -17.27
N ALA A 262 13.20 -2.96 -18.49
CA ALA A 262 13.29 -1.60 -19.02
C ALA A 262 11.91 -0.93 -19.11
N ALA A 263 10.89 -1.65 -19.58
CA ALA A 263 9.51 -1.16 -19.64
C ALA A 263 8.96 -0.84 -18.24
N ARG A 264 9.29 -1.64 -17.21
CA ARG A 264 8.89 -1.37 -15.82
C ARG A 264 9.51 -0.07 -15.31
N LEU A 265 10.81 0.12 -15.51
CA LEU A 265 11.50 1.35 -15.09
C LEU A 265 10.99 2.59 -15.84
N ALA A 266 10.78 2.47 -17.16
CA ALA A 266 10.22 3.55 -17.97
C ALA A 266 8.81 3.93 -17.51
N PHE A 267 7.96 2.93 -17.23
CA PHE A 267 6.61 3.16 -16.71
C PHE A 267 6.64 3.93 -15.38
N VAL A 268 7.48 3.51 -14.42
CA VAL A 268 7.58 4.17 -13.11
C VAL A 268 8.02 5.63 -13.28
N MET A 269 9.06 5.89 -14.08
CA MET A 269 9.54 7.25 -14.34
C MET A 269 8.46 8.15 -14.94
N VAL A 270 7.74 7.67 -15.97
CA VAL A 270 6.66 8.43 -16.61
C VAL A 270 5.51 8.65 -15.62
N PHE A 271 5.12 7.63 -14.88
CA PHE A 271 4.03 7.71 -13.90
C PHE A 271 4.32 8.75 -12.81
N GLU A 272 5.52 8.73 -12.23
CA GLU A 272 5.92 9.67 -11.19
C GLU A 272 5.95 11.12 -11.70
N VAL A 273 6.53 11.35 -12.88
CA VAL A 273 6.62 12.71 -13.46
C VAL A 273 5.23 13.24 -13.78
N CYS A 274 4.37 12.44 -14.40
CA CYS A 274 3.01 12.83 -14.75
C CYS A 274 2.18 13.18 -13.50
N LEU A 275 2.19 12.33 -12.48
CA LEU A 275 1.42 12.60 -11.26
C LEU A 275 1.94 13.81 -10.50
N ARG A 276 3.27 13.95 -10.35
CA ARG A 276 3.86 15.12 -9.70
C ARG A 276 3.50 16.41 -10.41
N HIS A 277 3.55 16.41 -11.75
CA HIS A 277 3.14 17.55 -12.56
C HIS A 277 1.67 17.89 -12.35
N ASN A 278 0.78 16.89 -12.38
CA ASN A 278 -0.64 17.10 -12.13
C ASN A 278 -0.92 17.62 -10.71
N SER A 279 -0.22 17.13 -9.68
CA SER A 279 -0.35 17.64 -8.31
C SER A 279 0.02 19.12 -8.21
N VAL A 280 1.08 19.56 -8.90
CA VAL A 280 1.46 20.99 -8.96
C VAL A 280 0.40 21.81 -9.69
N ASN A 281 -0.14 21.31 -10.81
CA ASN A 281 -1.20 22.00 -11.55
C ASN A 281 -2.47 22.17 -10.69
N ILE A 282 -2.85 21.14 -9.92
CA ILE A 282 -3.99 21.21 -8.99
C ILE A 282 -3.72 22.23 -7.87
N ALA A 283 -2.52 22.21 -7.28
CA ALA A 283 -2.13 23.17 -6.26
C ALA A 283 -2.13 24.62 -6.77
N TRP A 284 -1.84 24.83 -8.06
CA TRP A 284 -1.95 26.14 -8.69
C TRP A 284 -3.41 26.58 -8.91
N PHE A 285 -4.31 25.64 -9.21
CA PHE A 285 -5.73 25.93 -9.45
C PHE A 285 -6.52 26.21 -8.16
N VAL A 286 -6.16 25.56 -7.05
CA VAL A 286 -6.88 25.69 -5.77
C VAL A 286 -6.27 26.81 -4.93
N PRO A 287 -6.99 27.93 -4.69
CA PRO A 287 -6.48 29.02 -3.85
C PRO A 287 -6.36 28.58 -2.40
N SER A 288 -5.27 29.00 -1.74
CA SER A 288 -4.92 28.60 -0.37
C SER A 288 -5.93 29.02 0.71
N ASP A 289 -6.71 30.08 0.47
CA ASP A 289 -7.75 30.53 1.37
C ASP A 289 -9.08 30.60 0.64
N SER A 290 -10.16 30.20 1.33
CA SER A 290 -11.52 30.45 0.87
C SER A 290 -11.73 31.94 0.63
N LEU A 291 -12.30 32.28 -0.53
CA LEU A 291 -12.66 33.64 -0.90
C LEU A 291 -13.55 34.30 0.15
N MET A 292 -14.39 33.52 0.85
CA MET A 292 -15.28 34.02 1.88
C MET A 292 -14.52 34.56 3.10
N VAL A 293 -13.46 33.86 3.55
CA VAL A 293 -12.62 34.31 4.67
C VAL A 293 -11.81 35.54 4.26
N LYS A 294 -11.35 35.60 3.01
CA LYS A 294 -10.68 36.79 2.47
C LYS A 294 -11.62 38.00 2.41
N ASN A 295 -12.87 37.80 2.03
CA ASN A 295 -13.89 38.85 1.99
C ASN A 295 -14.26 39.33 3.39
N ASP A 296 -14.55 38.43 4.34
CA ASP A 296 -14.83 38.78 5.75
C ASP A 296 -13.67 39.54 6.40
N ARG A 297 -12.42 39.12 6.13
CA ARG A 297 -11.23 39.84 6.63
C ARG A 297 -11.06 41.22 5.97
N ARG A 298 -11.49 41.40 4.71
CA ARG A 298 -11.50 42.72 4.04
C ARG A 298 -12.59 43.61 4.62
N GLU A 299 -13.79 43.09 4.85
CA GLU A 299 -14.91 43.83 5.46
C GLU A 299 -14.54 44.33 6.86
N LYS A 300 -14.01 43.46 7.73
CA LYS A 300 -13.54 43.85 9.06
C LYS A 300 -12.48 44.95 9.05
N LYS A 301 -11.55 44.91 8.07
CA LYS A 301 -10.55 45.98 7.92
C LYS A 301 -11.17 47.28 7.41
N LEU A 302 -12.17 47.20 6.54
CA LEU A 302 -12.89 48.37 6.04
C LEU A 302 -13.67 49.05 7.18
N ASP A 303 -14.32 48.27 8.04
CA ASP A 303 -15.07 48.82 9.17
C ASP A 303 -14.15 49.45 10.22
N GLN A 304 -13.00 48.84 10.52
CA GLN A 304 -11.96 49.44 11.37
C GLN A 304 -11.46 50.78 10.81
N LEU A 305 -11.21 50.86 9.50
CA LEU A 305 -10.77 52.10 8.87
C LEU A 305 -11.84 53.20 8.90
N LYS A 306 -13.13 52.83 8.85
CA LYS A 306 -14.23 53.81 9.00
C LYS A 306 -14.30 54.35 10.42
N GLU A 307 -14.16 53.50 11.44
CA GLU A 307 -14.11 53.92 12.84
C GLU A 307 -12.91 54.83 13.15
N GLU A 308 -11.78 54.67 12.45
CA GLU A 308 -10.60 55.55 12.60
C GLU A 308 -10.75 56.90 11.88
N LEU A 309 -11.72 57.04 10.97
CA LEU A 309 -11.96 58.25 10.16
C LEU A 309 -13.08 59.15 10.70
N GLU A 310 -13.92 58.65 11.60
CA GLU A 310 -14.98 59.39 12.32
C GLU A 310 -14.49 59.94 13.67
#